data_AF-A0A962SJK9-F1
#
_entry.id   AF-A0A962SJK9-F1
#
_cell.length_a   1.000
_cell.length_b   1.000
_cell.length_c   1.000
_cell.angle_alpha   90.00
_cell.angle_beta   90.00
_cell.angle_gamma   90.00
#
_symmetry.space_group_name_H-M   'P 1'
#
loop_
_entity.id
_entity.type
_entity.pdbx_description
1 polymer ?
#
loop_
_entity_poly.entity_id
_entity_poly.type
_entity_poly.pdbx_seq_one_letter_code
_entity_poly.pdbx_strand_id
1 'polypeptide(L)' 'MSESPSDPKSAEQLQGSALAFARFCEAEFERRRNAGESFAEADYREAMEMVVSRLSLLEMEGEG' A
#
# COMPACT_ATOMS: atom_id res chain seq x y z
N MET A 1 7.38 -14.78 16.78
CA MET A 1 6.20 -14.77 15.90
C MET A 1 6.67 -14.09 14.63
N SER A 2 6.65 -14.78 13.50
CA SER A 2 7.08 -14.21 12.23
C SER A 2 5.87 -13.49 11.65
N GLU A 3 5.86 -12.16 11.70
CA GLU A 3 4.89 -11.36 10.95
C GLU A 3 5.16 -11.58 9.47
N SER A 4 4.21 -12.20 8.78
CA SER A 4 4.17 -12.25 7.32
C SER A 4 3.81 -10.86 6.81
N PRO A 5 4.39 -10.37 5.70
CA PRO A 5 4.20 -9.00 5.20
C PRO A 5 2.85 -8.84 4.48
N SER A 6 1.78 -9.40 5.02
CA SER A 6 0.46 -9.50 4.39
C SER A 6 -0.68 -9.15 5.35
N ASP A 7 -0.39 -8.56 6.51
CA ASP A 7 -1.43 -8.26 7.49
C ASP A 7 -2.33 -7.11 6.98
N PRO A 8 -3.63 -7.37 6.70
CA PRO A 8 -4.58 -6.34 6.29
C PRO A 8 -4.84 -5.28 7.39
N LYS A 9 -4.33 -5.50 8.61
CA LYS A 9 -4.44 -4.57 9.74
C LYS A 9 -3.81 -3.19 9.48
N SER A 10 -2.82 -3.08 8.60
CA SER A 10 -2.23 -1.78 8.25
C SER A 10 -3.16 -0.93 7.40
N ALA A 11 -4.09 -1.53 6.65
CA ALA A 11 -5.01 -0.79 5.77
C ALA A 11 -6.23 -0.22 6.51
N GLU A 12 -6.67 -0.84 7.61
CA GLU A 12 -7.81 -0.38 8.42
C GLU A 12 -7.51 0.92 9.19
N GLN A 13 -6.23 1.26 9.37
CA GLN A 13 -5.79 2.49 10.02
C GLN A 13 -5.59 3.65 9.03
N LEU A 14 -5.55 3.36 7.72
CA LEU A 14 -5.39 4.40 6.70
C LEU A 14 -6.70 5.15 6.51
N GLN A 15 -6.58 6.45 6.25
CA GLN A 15 -7.70 7.31 5.91
C GLN A 15 -7.39 8.10 4.64
N GLY A 16 -8.35 8.91 4.19
CA GLY A 16 -8.15 9.88 3.12
C GLY A 16 -7.46 9.34 1.86
N SER A 17 -6.42 10.06 1.45
CA SER A 17 -5.60 9.79 0.29
C SER A 17 -4.71 8.56 0.45
N ALA A 18 -4.21 8.28 1.66
CA ALA A 18 -3.40 7.09 1.93
C ALA A 18 -4.19 5.79 1.70
N LEU A 19 -5.45 5.75 2.17
CA LEU A 19 -6.34 4.60 1.96
C LEU A 19 -6.72 4.43 0.48
N ALA A 20 -7.03 5.54 -0.21
CA ALA A 20 -7.38 5.50 -1.63
C ALA A 20 -6.21 4.98 -2.49
N PHE A 21 -4.99 5.45 -2.19
CA PHE A 21 -3.77 5.00 -2.87
C PHE A 21 -3.48 3.52 -2.61
N ALA A 22 -3.57 3.07 -1.35
CA ALA A 22 -3.34 1.67 -1.00
C ALA A 22 -4.30 0.72 -1.73
N ARG A 23 -5.59 1.07 -1.79
CA ARG A 23 -6.61 0.29 -2.52
C ARG A 23 -6.33 0.21 -4.02
N PHE A 24 -5.91 1.31 -4.62
CA PHE A 24 -5.51 1.33 -6.02
C PHE A 24 -4.32 0.41 -6.26
N CYS A 25 -3.28 0.50 -5.43
CA CYS A 25 -2.08 -0.31 -5.58
C CYS A 25 -2.36 -1.81 -5.43
N GLU A 26 -3.25 -2.21 -4.52
CA GLU A 26 -3.62 -3.62 -4.35
C GLU A 26 -4.39 -4.16 -5.57
N ALA A 27 -5.37 -3.41 -6.07
CA ALA A 27 -6.12 -3.79 -7.28
C ALA A 27 -5.19 -3.94 -8.49
N GLU A 28 -4.23 -3.04 -8.62
CA GLU A 28 -3.25 -3.04 -9.69
C GLU A 28 -2.21 -4.17 -9.55
N PHE A 29 -1.79 -4.49 -8.32
CA PHE A 29 -0.93 -5.63 -8.03
C PHE A 29 -1.58 -6.93 -8.53
N GLU A 30 -2.84 -7.15 -8.16
CA GLU A 30 -3.61 -8.31 -8.59
C GLU A 30 -3.84 -8.32 -10.10
N ARG A 31 -4.08 -7.15 -10.72
CA ARG A 31 -4.18 -7.05 -12.19
C ARG A 31 -2.89 -7.53 -12.87
N ARG A 32 -1.73 -7.09 -12.39
CA ARG A 32 -0.42 -7.49 -12.95
C ARG A 32 -0.14 -8.97 -12.72
N ARG A 33 -0.42 -9.48 -11.52
CA ARG A 33 -0.26 -10.90 -11.19
C ARG A 33 -1.09 -11.81 -12.08
N ASN A 34 -2.30 -11.37 -12.42
CA ASN A 34 -3.22 -12.09 -13.30
C ASN A 34 -2.97 -11.86 -14.81
N ALA A 35 -2.14 -10.88 -15.18
CA ALA A 35 -1.81 -10.61 -16.58
C ALA A 35 -0.78 -11.59 -17.18
N GLY A 36 -0.16 -12.43 -16.34
CA GLY A 36 0.80 -13.45 -16.77
C GLY A 36 2.19 -12.91 -17.12
N GLU A 37 2.43 -11.62 -16.94
CA GLU A 37 3.74 -10.99 -17.06
C GLU A 37 4.41 -10.91 -15.68
N SER A 38 5.67 -11.35 -15.59
CA SER A 38 6.43 -11.22 -14.34
C SER A 38 6.77 -9.76 -14.09
N PHE A 39 6.54 -9.29 -12.86
CA PHE A 39 6.99 -8.00 -12.38
C PHE A 39 7.68 -8.16 -11.02
N ALA A 40 8.47 -7.17 -10.62
CA ALA A 40 9.14 -7.17 -9.32
C ALA A 40 8.12 -6.90 -8.20
N GLU A 41 7.47 -7.95 -7.72
CA GLU A 41 6.42 -7.88 -6.70
C GLU A 41 6.91 -7.24 -5.40
N ALA A 42 8.15 -7.55 -5.00
CA ALA A 42 8.78 -6.99 -3.81
C ALA A 42 8.99 -5.48 -3.95
N ASP A 43 9.64 -5.04 -5.03
CA ASP A 43 9.89 -3.62 -5.31
C ASP A 43 8.58 -2.82 -5.40
N TYR A 44 7.53 -3.44 -5.96
CA TYR A 44 6.21 -2.81 -6.02
C TYR A 44 5.62 -2.58 -4.63
N ARG A 45 5.68 -3.58 -3.75
CA ARG A 45 5.16 -3.48 -2.37
C ARG A 45 5.96 -2.46 -1.56
N GLU A 46 7.29 -2.48 -1.68
CA GLU A 46 8.16 -1.50 -1.02
C GLU A 46 7.83 -0.07 -1.47
N ALA A 47 7.70 0.16 -2.78
CA ALA A 47 7.33 1.48 -3.31
C ALA A 47 5.94 1.93 -2.82
N MET A 48 4.97 1.01 -2.78
CA MET A 48 3.63 1.27 -2.24
C MET A 48 3.71 1.68 -0.76
N GLU A 49 4.44 0.94 0.07
CA GLU A 49 4.60 1.22 1.51
C GLU A 49 5.23 2.59 1.77
N MET A 50 6.26 2.96 1.00
CA MET A 50 6.90 4.28 1.12
C MET A 50 5.91 5.43 0.85
N VAL A 51 5.08 5.30 -0.19
CA VAL A 51 4.10 6.34 -0.55
C VAL A 51 2.96 6.40 0.46
N VAL A 52 2.42 5.25 0.88
CA VAL A 52 1.39 5.19 1.93
C VAL A 52 1.90 5.84 3.21
N SER A 53 3.11 5.50 3.64
CA SER A 53 3.74 6.10 4.83
C SER A 53 3.84 7.63 4.70
N ARG A 54 4.27 8.14 3.54
CA ARG A 54 4.36 9.59 3.30
C ARG A 54 2.98 10.27 3.31
N LEU A 55 1.97 9.66 2.70
CA LEU A 55 0.61 10.22 2.67
C LEU A 55 0.01 10.27 4.07
N SER A 56 0.17 9.22 4.87
CA SER A 56 -0.30 9.20 6.26
C SER A 56 0.35 10.29 7.12
N LEU A 57 1.66 10.55 6.94
CA LEU A 57 2.33 11.64 7.64
C LEU A 57 1.77 13.01 7.25
N LEU A 58 1.53 13.25 5.96
CA LEU A 58 0.97 14.51 5.48
C LEU A 58 -0.47 14.74 5.97
N GLU A 59 -1.27 13.68 6.08
CA GLU A 59 -2.63 13.73 6.63
C GLU A 59 -2.59 14.14 8.12
N MET A 60 -1.68 13.56 8.90
CA MET A 60 -1.50 13.96 10.30
C MET A 60 -1.00 15.40 10.46
N GLU A 61 -0.10 15.86 9.59
CA GLU A 61 0.43 17.24 9.60
C GLU A 61 -0.63 18.29 9.21
N GLY A 62 -1.60 17.92 8.36
CA GLY A 62 -2.66 18.80 7.88
C GLY A 62 -3.85 18.97 8.83
N GLU A 63 -3.93 18.16 9.90
CA GLU A 63 -4.99 18.22 10.92
C GLU A 63 -4.67 19.18 12.09
N GLY A 64 -3.54 19.91 12.03
CA GLY A 64 -3.06 20.85 13.06
C GLY A 64 -3.56 22.28 12.95
#